data_AF-A0A822GCC8-F1
#
_entry.id   AF-A0A822GCC8-F1
#
_cell.length_a   1.000
_cell.length_b   1.000
_cell.length_c   1.000
_cell.angle_alpha   90.00
_cell.angle_beta   90.00
_cell.angle_gamma   90.00
#
_symmetry.space_group_name_H-M   'P 1'
#
loop_
_entity.id
_entity.type
_entity.pdbx_description
1 polymer ?
#
loop_
_entity_poly.entity_id
_entity_poly.type
_entity_poly.pdbx_seq_one_letter_code
_entity_poly.pdbx_strand_id
1 'polypeptide(L)'
;KKDTPFHSSSLAENAFLKHAEENPLDLILQTTWRLLRVYPGGLRQDSSNLDPVIPWNFGVQMAALNYQTDDDRVALCYGKFRDNGCCGYILKPDYLINAHKTKFNPSNCPINFENPLILTITIISGQFLPRSSLTTKDIPDPYVRISTHGLLCDQQTQQTLSRNFP
;
A
#
# COMPACT_ATOMS: atom_id res chain seq x y z
N LYS A 1 3.29 -22.89 -23.55
CA LYS A 1 2.07 -22.16 -23.98
C LYS A 1 2.45 -20.69 -24.14
N LYS A 2 2.02 -20.01 -25.21
CA LYS A 2 2.31 -18.59 -25.40
C LYS A 2 1.33 -17.78 -24.56
N ASP A 3 1.83 -16.88 -23.72
CA ASP A 3 0.99 -16.04 -22.87
C ASP A 3 0.22 -15.00 -23.71
N THR A 4 -1.00 -14.67 -23.31
CA THR A 4 -1.91 -13.75 -24.02
C THR A 4 -2.50 -12.71 -23.06
N PRO A 5 -2.97 -11.54 -23.55
CA PRO A 5 -3.50 -10.47 -22.70
C PRO A 5 -4.73 -10.84 -21.87
N PHE A 6 -5.52 -11.80 -22.32
CA PHE A 6 -6.74 -12.26 -21.62
C PHE A 6 -6.46 -13.35 -20.58
N HIS A 7 -5.22 -13.84 -20.45
CA HIS A 7 -4.85 -14.71 -19.34
C HIS A 7 -4.55 -13.88 -18.09
N SER A 8 -5.28 -14.14 -17.00
CA SER A 8 -4.99 -13.57 -15.67
C SER A 8 -4.38 -14.63 -14.75
N SER A 9 -3.35 -14.26 -14.01
CA SER A 9 -2.71 -15.12 -13.01
C SER A 9 -3.09 -14.71 -11.59
N SER A 10 -3.07 -15.67 -10.66
CA SER A 10 -3.24 -15.41 -9.22
C SER A 10 -2.02 -15.94 -8.47
N LEU A 11 -1.42 -15.11 -7.63
CA LEU A 11 -0.27 -15.44 -6.78
C LEU A 11 -0.62 -15.24 -5.31
N ALA A 12 -0.31 -16.24 -4.48
CA ALA A 12 -0.28 -16.03 -3.03
C ALA A 12 0.84 -15.05 -2.68
N GLU A 13 0.68 -14.29 -1.59
CA GLU A 13 1.62 -13.23 -1.20
C GLU A 13 3.09 -13.69 -1.21
N ASN A 14 3.40 -14.88 -0.68
CA ASN A 14 4.78 -15.40 -0.63
C ASN A 14 5.35 -15.71 -2.01
N ALA A 15 4.52 -16.22 -2.93
CA ALA A 15 4.93 -16.49 -4.31
C ALA A 15 5.14 -15.18 -5.08
N PHE A 16 4.29 -14.19 -4.83
CA PHE A 16 4.47 -12.84 -5.37
C PHE A 16 5.76 -12.21 -4.85
N LEU A 17 6.01 -12.22 -3.53
CA LEU A 17 7.21 -11.64 -2.92
C LEU A 17 8.49 -12.29 -3.46
N LYS A 18 8.51 -13.62 -3.57
CA LYS A 18 9.62 -14.35 -4.19
C LYS A 18 9.86 -13.91 -5.64
N HIS A 19 8.80 -13.79 -6.44
CA HIS A 19 8.93 -13.36 -7.84
C HIS A 19 9.37 -11.90 -7.96
N ALA A 20 8.89 -11.03 -7.07
CA ALA A 20 9.26 -9.63 -6.96
C ALA A 20 10.74 -9.44 -6.58
N GLU A 21 11.29 -10.36 -5.78
CA GLU A 21 12.71 -10.39 -5.42
C GLU A 21 13.58 -10.91 -6.59
N GLU A 22 13.21 -12.06 -7.16
CA GLU A 22 14.03 -12.72 -8.18
C GLU A 22 13.95 -12.02 -9.55
N ASN A 23 12.79 -11.49 -9.94
CA ASN A 23 12.53 -10.95 -11.28
C ASN A 23 11.62 -9.70 -11.26
N PRO A 24 12.03 -8.60 -10.57
CA PRO A 24 11.20 -7.41 -10.36
C PRO A 24 10.75 -6.73 -11.68
N LEU A 25 11.66 -6.60 -12.66
CA LEU A 25 11.37 -5.91 -13.91
C LEU A 25 10.40 -6.69 -14.79
N ASP A 26 10.58 -8.01 -14.88
CA ASP A 26 9.69 -8.89 -15.65
C ASP A 26 8.27 -8.86 -15.06
N LEU A 27 8.15 -8.87 -13.74
CA LEU A 27 6.88 -8.75 -13.06
C LEU A 27 6.16 -7.45 -13.43
N ILE A 28 6.84 -6.30 -13.34
CA ILE A 28 6.27 -5.00 -13.72
C ILE A 28 5.84 -5.01 -15.19
N LEU A 29 6.71 -5.49 -16.10
CA LEU A 29 6.44 -5.58 -17.52
C LEU A 29 5.19 -6.43 -17.80
N GLN A 30 5.02 -7.56 -17.11
CA GLN A 30 3.81 -8.39 -17.24
C GLN A 30 2.55 -7.63 -16.87
N THR A 31 2.58 -6.80 -15.81
CA THR A 31 1.40 -6.02 -15.40
C THR A 31 1.02 -4.89 -16.37
N THR A 32 1.86 -4.57 -17.37
CA THR A 32 1.52 -3.55 -18.38
C THR A 32 0.48 -4.03 -19.38
N TRP A 33 0.38 -5.35 -19.60
CA TRP A 33 -0.48 -5.95 -20.63
C TRP A 33 -1.33 -7.13 -20.14
N ARG A 34 -1.17 -7.55 -18.88
CA ARG A 34 -2.02 -8.55 -18.21
C ARG A 34 -2.46 -8.10 -16.83
N LEU A 35 -3.59 -8.63 -16.40
CA LEU A 35 -4.04 -8.53 -15.02
C LEU A 35 -3.38 -9.59 -14.15
N LEU A 36 -2.88 -9.15 -13.00
CA LEU A 36 -2.32 -10.00 -11.96
C LEU A 36 -3.11 -9.80 -10.67
N ARG A 37 -3.50 -10.91 -10.04
CA ARG A 37 -4.09 -10.94 -8.70
C ARG A 37 -3.07 -11.43 -7.68
N VAL A 38 -2.92 -10.69 -6.59
CA VAL A 38 -2.16 -11.11 -5.41
C VAL A 38 -3.14 -11.23 -4.24
N TYR A 39 -3.02 -12.27 -3.43
CA TYR A 39 -3.93 -12.52 -2.31
C TYR A 39 -3.18 -13.01 -1.06
N PRO A 40 -3.77 -12.87 0.14
CA PRO A 40 -3.14 -13.28 1.40
C PRO A 40 -2.76 -14.76 1.38
N GLY A 41 -1.60 -15.11 1.94
CA GLY A 41 -1.14 -16.50 1.99
C GLY A 41 -2.04 -17.37 2.88
N GLY A 42 -2.10 -18.67 2.59
CA GLY A 42 -2.96 -19.61 3.34
C GLY A 42 -2.62 -19.77 4.83
N LEU A 43 -1.46 -19.27 5.28
CA LEU A 43 -1.09 -19.24 6.70
C LEU A 43 -1.85 -18.18 7.50
N ARG A 44 -2.47 -17.20 6.84
CA ARG A 44 -3.28 -16.15 7.47
C ARG A 44 -4.69 -16.66 7.79
N GLN A 45 -4.75 -17.69 8.62
CA GLN A 45 -6.01 -18.30 9.08
C GLN A 45 -6.84 -17.34 9.94
N ASP A 46 -6.18 -16.34 10.53
CA ASP A 46 -6.79 -15.23 11.26
C ASP A 46 -7.40 -14.14 10.36
N SER A 47 -7.39 -14.33 9.03
CA SER A 47 -7.81 -13.35 8.04
C SER A 47 -7.03 -12.03 8.07
N SER A 48 -5.82 -12.00 8.64
CA SER A 48 -4.93 -10.85 8.53
C SER A 48 -4.62 -10.51 7.07
N ASN A 49 -4.25 -9.26 6.79
CA ASN A 49 -3.97 -8.79 5.44
C ASN A 49 -2.47 -8.62 5.16
N LEU A 50 -2.11 -8.80 3.88
CA LEU A 50 -0.84 -8.30 3.34
C LEU A 50 -0.87 -6.77 3.23
N ASP A 51 0.31 -6.15 3.11
CA ASP A 51 0.38 -4.75 2.70
C ASP A 51 0.08 -4.61 1.20
N PRO A 52 -1.04 -3.96 0.79
CA PRO A 52 -1.41 -3.83 -0.61
C PRO A 52 -0.49 -2.85 -1.37
N VAL A 53 0.25 -1.98 -0.68
CA VAL A 53 1.16 -1.02 -1.31
C VAL A 53 2.31 -1.75 -2.02
N ILE A 54 2.78 -2.86 -1.45
CA ILE A 54 3.85 -3.66 -2.05
C ILE A 54 3.44 -4.13 -3.46
N PRO A 55 2.36 -4.91 -3.68
CA PRO A 55 1.95 -5.30 -5.03
C PRO A 55 1.59 -4.10 -5.92
N TRP A 56 1.02 -3.02 -5.40
CA TRP A 56 0.76 -1.82 -6.20
C TRP A 56 2.04 -1.17 -6.74
N ASN A 57 3.13 -1.17 -5.97
CA ASN A 57 4.44 -0.68 -6.43
C ASN A 57 4.99 -1.49 -7.61
N PHE A 58 4.59 -2.76 -7.77
CA PHE A 58 4.93 -3.58 -8.92
C PHE A 58 3.90 -3.52 -10.07
N GLY A 59 2.89 -2.65 -9.96
CA GLY A 59 1.86 -2.47 -10.98
C GLY A 59 0.74 -3.53 -10.97
N VAL A 60 0.68 -4.38 -9.93
CA VAL A 60 -0.41 -5.34 -9.72
C VAL A 60 -1.72 -4.59 -9.55
N GLN A 61 -2.74 -4.99 -10.31
CA GLN A 61 -4.03 -4.31 -10.33
C GLN A 61 -4.97 -4.84 -9.25
N MET A 62 -4.89 -6.15 -8.92
CA MET A 62 -5.79 -6.82 -7.99
C MET A 62 -5.03 -7.30 -6.75
N ALA A 63 -4.71 -6.39 -5.83
CA ALA A 63 -4.25 -6.74 -4.47
C ALA A 63 -5.49 -7.06 -3.60
N ALA A 64 -5.82 -8.34 -3.49
CA ALA A 64 -6.99 -8.80 -2.76
C ALA A 64 -6.76 -8.75 -1.24
N LEU A 65 -7.74 -8.21 -0.51
CA LEU A 65 -7.73 -8.12 0.94
C LEU A 65 -8.98 -8.81 1.53
N ASN A 66 -8.87 -9.24 2.77
CA ASN A 66 -9.95 -9.69 3.64
C ASN A 66 -10.68 -8.46 4.22
N TYR A 67 -11.74 -8.00 3.56
CA TYR A 67 -12.50 -6.81 3.96
C TYR A 67 -13.28 -6.96 5.27
N GLN A 68 -13.48 -8.19 5.75
CA GLN A 68 -14.07 -8.47 7.05
C GLN A 68 -13.14 -8.11 8.23
N THR A 69 -11.84 -7.93 7.96
CA THR A 69 -10.83 -7.58 8.96
C THR A 69 -10.66 -6.06 8.96
N ASP A 70 -10.99 -5.41 10.08
CA ASP A 70 -10.77 -3.97 10.27
C ASP A 70 -9.31 -3.72 10.65
N ASP A 71 -8.48 -3.43 9.66
CA ASP A 71 -7.05 -3.16 9.84
C ASP A 71 -6.55 -2.00 8.95
N ASP A 72 -5.32 -1.55 9.21
CA ASP A 72 -4.68 -0.48 8.47
C ASP A 72 -4.57 -0.78 6.96
N ARG A 73 -4.56 -2.06 6.54
CA ARG A 73 -4.41 -2.46 5.13
C ARG A 73 -5.70 -2.22 4.36
N VAL A 74 -6.83 -2.53 4.98
CA VAL A 74 -8.15 -2.18 4.46
C VAL A 74 -8.34 -0.66 4.44
N ALA A 75 -7.87 0.06 5.48
CA ALA A 75 -7.90 1.53 5.50
C ALA A 75 -7.09 2.16 4.34
N LEU A 76 -5.89 1.63 4.02
CA LEU A 76 -5.09 2.04 2.85
C LEU A 76 -5.84 1.81 1.54
N CYS A 77 -6.54 0.68 1.42
CA CYS A 77 -7.37 0.37 0.26
C CYS A 77 -8.50 1.39 0.08
N TYR A 78 -9.26 1.68 1.14
CA TYR A 78 -10.29 2.71 1.11
C TYR A 78 -9.72 4.10 0.79
N GLY A 79 -8.57 4.45 1.36
CA GLY A 79 -7.88 5.71 1.09
C GLY A 79 -7.50 5.86 -0.38
N LYS A 80 -6.88 4.82 -0.96
CA LYS A 80 -6.51 4.79 -2.38
C LYS A 80 -7.73 4.90 -3.29
N PHE A 81 -8.71 4.02 -3.11
CA PHE A 81 -9.88 3.92 -3.99
C PHE A 81 -10.97 4.97 -3.78
N ARG A 82 -10.79 5.93 -2.87
CA ARG A 82 -11.58 7.18 -2.86
C ARG A 82 -11.30 8.08 -4.06
N ASP A 83 -10.11 7.93 -4.64
CA ASP A 83 -9.76 8.63 -5.88
C ASP A 83 -10.63 8.14 -7.05
N ASN A 84 -10.67 8.93 -8.13
CA ASN A 84 -11.47 8.67 -9.33
C ASN A 84 -12.95 8.36 -9.02
N GLY A 85 -13.55 9.17 -8.14
CA GLY A 85 -14.98 9.11 -7.83
C GLY A 85 -15.44 7.80 -7.19
N CYS A 86 -14.57 7.11 -6.45
CA CYS A 86 -14.89 5.84 -5.77
C CYS A 86 -15.32 4.69 -6.69
N CYS A 87 -15.01 4.74 -7.99
CA CYS A 87 -15.50 3.75 -8.96
C CYS A 87 -14.81 2.37 -8.87
N GLY A 88 -13.76 2.23 -8.04
CA GLY A 88 -12.98 1.00 -7.91
C GLY A 88 -11.84 0.85 -8.95
N TYR A 89 -11.66 1.81 -9.85
CA TYR A 89 -10.59 1.81 -10.86
C TYR A 89 -9.77 3.09 -10.78
N ILE A 90 -8.44 2.96 -10.69
CA ILE A 90 -7.50 4.07 -10.71
C ILE A 90 -6.45 3.79 -11.77
N LEU A 91 -6.20 4.78 -12.63
CA LEU A 91 -5.16 4.67 -13.65
C LEU A 91 -3.79 4.53 -12.98
N LYS A 92 -3.00 3.53 -13.42
CA LYS A 92 -1.63 3.37 -12.93
C LYS A 92 -0.78 4.60 -13.32
N PRO A 93 0.25 4.96 -12.53
CA PRO A 93 1.24 5.95 -12.97
C PRO A 93 1.88 5.57 -14.30
N ASP A 94 2.26 6.57 -15.10
CA ASP A 94 2.82 6.37 -16.45
C ASP A 94 4.05 5.45 -16.46
N TYR A 95 4.87 5.49 -15.41
CA TYR A 95 6.05 4.63 -15.30
C TYR A 95 5.71 3.14 -15.11
N LEU A 96 4.51 2.79 -14.63
CA LEU A 96 4.01 1.41 -14.55
C LEU A 96 3.17 1.01 -15.76
N ILE A 97 2.73 1.96 -16.60
CA ILE A 97 2.03 1.68 -17.87
C ILE A 97 3.07 1.49 -18.98
N ASN A 98 4.01 2.43 -19.08
CA ASN A 98 5.07 2.45 -20.08
C ASN A 98 6.38 1.87 -19.52
N ALA A 99 6.31 0.83 -18.68
CA ALA A 99 7.46 0.32 -17.95
C ALA A 99 8.65 -0.06 -18.85
N HIS A 100 8.39 -0.51 -20.08
CA HIS A 100 9.41 -0.81 -21.10
C HIS A 100 10.28 0.40 -21.52
N LYS A 101 9.84 1.63 -21.24
CA LYS A 101 10.57 2.89 -21.48
C LYS A 101 11.23 3.44 -20.21
N THR A 102 11.07 2.77 -19.08
CA THR A 102 11.56 3.26 -17.78
C THR A 102 12.55 2.28 -17.17
N LYS A 103 13.33 2.74 -16.19
CA LYS A 103 14.19 1.89 -15.34
C LYS A 103 13.63 1.79 -13.92
N PHE A 104 12.30 1.89 -13.78
CA PHE A 104 11.66 1.82 -12.48
C PHE A 104 11.84 0.43 -11.88
N ASN A 105 12.39 0.37 -10.67
CA ASN A 105 12.47 -0.85 -9.89
C ASN A 105 12.10 -0.49 -8.45
N PRO A 106 10.95 -0.93 -7.93
CA PRO A 106 10.50 -0.59 -6.57
C PRO A 106 11.38 -1.21 -5.47
N SER A 107 12.18 -2.24 -5.79
CA SER A 107 13.15 -2.83 -4.85
C SER A 107 14.39 -1.94 -4.64
N ASN A 108 14.66 -1.02 -5.56
CA ASN A 108 15.73 -0.04 -5.42
C ASN A 108 15.06 1.32 -5.17
N CYS A 109 15.57 2.12 -4.23
CA CYS A 109 15.07 3.50 -4.15
C CYS A 109 15.37 4.18 -5.51
N PRO A 110 14.38 4.66 -6.28
CA PRO A 110 14.62 5.04 -7.66
C PRO A 110 15.30 6.41 -7.72
N ILE A 111 16.63 6.42 -7.56
CA ILE A 111 17.47 7.63 -7.57
C ILE A 111 17.32 8.42 -8.88
N ASN A 112 16.77 7.84 -9.95
CA ASN A 112 16.60 8.53 -11.24
C ASN A 112 15.16 8.98 -11.55
N PHE A 113 14.21 8.90 -10.59
CA PHE A 113 12.84 9.42 -10.74
C PHE A 113 12.69 10.78 -10.06
N GLU A 114 13.75 11.58 -10.11
CA GLU A 114 13.96 12.74 -9.24
C GLU A 114 13.04 13.91 -9.56
N ASN A 115 12.12 14.16 -8.63
CA ASN A 115 11.69 15.49 -8.20
C ASN A 115 11.10 15.31 -6.78
N PRO A 116 11.95 15.15 -5.74
CA PRO A 116 11.44 14.92 -4.40
C PRO A 116 10.62 16.12 -3.93
N LEU A 117 9.47 15.83 -3.31
CA LEU A 117 8.62 16.85 -2.70
C LEU A 117 8.91 16.94 -1.20
N ILE A 118 9.12 18.15 -0.70
CA ILE A 118 9.19 18.38 0.75
C ILE A 118 7.76 18.52 1.28
N LEU A 119 7.32 17.53 2.05
CA LEU A 119 6.03 17.55 2.74
C LEU A 119 6.23 17.95 4.21
N THR A 120 5.70 19.12 4.60
CA THR A 120 5.67 19.56 6.01
C THR A 120 4.24 19.48 6.53
N ILE A 121 4.04 18.71 7.60
CA ILE A 121 2.73 18.56 8.27
C ILE A 121 2.86 19.10 9.70
N THR A 122 2.03 20.09 10.04
CA THR A 122 1.93 20.62 11.40
C THR A 122 0.62 20.17 12.04
N ILE A 123 0.71 19.41 13.13
CA ILE A 123 -0.45 19.05 13.94
C ILE A 123 -0.74 20.17 14.93
N ILE A 124 -1.86 20.87 14.74
CA ILE A 124 -2.25 22.02 15.57
C ILE A 124 -3.11 21.57 16.75
N SER A 125 -4.19 20.84 16.48
CA SER A 125 -5.17 20.41 17.50
C SER A 125 -6.04 19.25 17.02
N GLY A 126 -6.68 18.53 17.94
CA GLY A 126 -7.76 17.59 17.68
C GLY A 126 -9.04 18.01 18.42
N GLN A 127 -10.21 17.74 17.83
CA GLN A 127 -11.52 18.09 18.40
C GLN A 127 -12.46 16.88 18.29
N PHE A 128 -13.36 16.72 19.27
CA PHE A 128 -14.37 15.66 19.29
C PHE A 128 -13.80 14.24 19.05
N LEU A 129 -12.61 13.96 19.57
CA LEU A 129 -11.99 12.65 19.40
C LEU A 129 -12.86 11.58 20.05
N PRO A 130 -13.15 10.47 19.36
CA PRO A 130 -13.99 9.41 19.88
C PRO A 130 -13.31 8.77 21.10
N ARG A 131 -14.11 8.33 22.06
CA ARG A 131 -13.60 7.59 23.21
C ARG A 131 -13.12 6.22 22.75
N SER A 132 -11.93 5.84 23.18
CA SER A 132 -11.43 4.48 22.98
C SER A 132 -12.27 3.51 23.82
N SER A 133 -12.77 2.45 23.20
CA SER A 133 -13.41 1.33 23.91
C SER A 133 -12.42 0.48 24.71
N LEU A 134 -11.11 0.69 24.49
CA LEU A 134 -10.03 -0.10 25.08
C LEU A 134 -9.53 0.45 26.41
N THR A 135 -9.98 1.63 26.83
CA THR A 135 -9.53 2.28 28.08
C THR A 135 -10.71 2.63 28.97
N THR A 136 -10.63 2.29 30.25
CA THR A 136 -11.60 2.69 31.28
C THR A 136 -11.34 4.10 31.84
N LYS A 137 -10.27 4.77 31.39
CA LYS A 137 -9.96 6.15 31.83
C LYS A 137 -10.99 7.13 31.27
N ASP A 138 -11.52 7.97 32.14
CA ASP A 138 -12.53 8.99 31.79
C ASP A 138 -11.96 10.10 30.88
N ILE A 139 -10.67 10.40 31.00
CA ILE A 139 -9.97 11.43 30.21
C ILE A 139 -9.03 10.74 29.22
N PRO A 140 -9.24 10.90 27.90
CA PRO A 140 -8.35 10.36 26.89
C PRO A 140 -7.00 11.11 26.87
N ASP A 141 -5.91 10.37 26.63
CA ASP A 141 -4.57 10.92 26.33
C ASP A 141 -4.23 10.63 24.86
N PRO A 142 -4.76 11.42 23.91
CA PRO A 142 -4.57 11.16 22.50
C PRO A 142 -3.20 11.61 22.03
N TYR A 143 -2.67 10.90 21.04
CA TYR A 143 -1.56 11.34 20.22
C TYR A 143 -1.94 11.19 18.74
N VAL A 144 -1.24 11.90 17.86
CA VAL A 144 -1.39 11.77 16.42
C VAL A 144 -0.18 11.06 15.86
N ARG A 145 -0.41 9.99 15.08
CA ARG A 145 0.61 9.32 14.28
C ARG A 145 0.39 9.67 12.81
N ILE A 146 1.47 10.05 12.14
CA ILE A 146 1.51 10.31 10.70
C ILE A 146 2.43 9.27 10.09
N SER A 147 1.94 8.55 9.08
CA SER A 147 2.71 7.56 8.35
C SER A 147 2.58 7.79 6.85
N THR A 148 3.70 7.75 6.12
CA THR A 148 3.74 7.76 4.66
C THR A 148 3.87 6.33 4.14
N HIS A 149 3.10 6.01 3.10
CA HIS A 149 3.06 4.68 2.49
C HIS A 149 3.32 4.80 0.99
N GLY A 150 4.29 4.04 0.49
CA GLY A 150 4.73 4.09 -0.90
C GLY A 150 5.88 3.12 -1.12
N LEU A 151 6.94 3.58 -1.79
CA LEU A 151 8.21 2.85 -1.84
C LEU A 151 8.87 2.82 -0.46
N LEU A 152 9.74 1.83 -0.22
CA LEU A 152 10.41 1.67 1.07
C LEU A 152 11.18 2.91 1.49
N CYS A 153 11.78 3.64 0.55
CA CYS A 153 12.51 4.87 0.86
C CYS A 153 11.63 6.11 1.09
N ASP A 154 10.34 6.04 0.75
CA ASP A 154 9.36 7.09 1.06
C ASP A 154 8.62 6.80 2.38
N GLN A 155 8.77 5.60 2.93
CA GLN A 155 8.10 5.19 4.16
C GLN A 155 8.73 5.86 5.38
N GLN A 156 7.92 6.64 6.09
CA GLN A 156 8.30 7.33 7.31
C GLN A 156 7.11 7.29 8.26
N THR A 157 7.38 7.22 9.57
CA THR A 157 6.35 7.40 10.61
C THR A 157 6.86 8.38 11.65
N GLN A 158 6.01 9.33 12.01
CA GLN A 158 6.24 10.27 13.10
C GLN A 158 5.00 10.30 14.00
N GLN A 159 5.18 10.67 15.26
CA GLN A 159 4.06 10.82 16.19
C GLN A 159 4.27 12.00 17.13
N THR A 160 3.18 12.64 17.53
CA THR A 160 3.20 13.65 18.59
C THR A 160 3.45 12.97 19.95
N LEU A 161 3.91 13.74 20.94
CA LEU A 161 3.97 13.26 22.31
C LEU A 161 2.54 13.01 22.83
N SER A 162 2.32 11.89 23.53
CA SER A 162 1.16 11.78 24.41
C SER A 162 1.46 12.55 25.69
N ARG A 163 0.46 13.17 26.31
CA ARG A 163 0.65 13.86 27.58
C ARG A 163 0.74 12.82 28.69
N ASN A 164 1.98 12.41 29.01
CA ASN A 164 2.28 11.88 30.35
C ASN A 164 2.04 13.01 31.37
N PHE A 165 0.84 13.09 31.94
CA PHE A 165 0.63 13.84 33.17
C PHE A 165 1.27 13.05 34.32
N PRO A 166 2.11 13.66 35.19
CA PRO A 166 2.57 13.04 36.42
C PRO A 166 1.40 12.74 37.38
#